data_AF-H5TCF6-F1
#
_entry.id   AF-H5TCF6-F1
#
_cell.length_a   1.000
_cell.length_b   1.000
_cell.length_c   1.000
_cell.angle_alpha   90.00
_cell.angle_beta   90.00
_cell.angle_gamma   90.00
#
_symmetry.space_group_name_H-M   'P 1'
#
loop_
_entity.id
_entity.type
_entity.pdbx_description
1 polymer ?
#
loop_
_entity_poly.entity_id
_entity_poly.type
_entity_poly.pdbx_seq_one_letter_code
_entity_poly.pdbx_strand_id
1 'polypeptide(L)' 'MFGHIGDSERVKGAKVFTDMTEEVFAELSQSVLELSLKESWVTADRRVGSGQYWLYVILDAADC' A
#
# COMPACT_ATOMS: atom_id res chain seq x y z
N MET A 1 -17.80 -11.59 -5.72
CA MET A 1 -17.63 -10.13 -5.79
C MET A 1 -16.39 -9.81 -4.97
N PHE A 2 -15.23 -9.72 -5.62
CA PHE A 2 -13.96 -9.42 -4.95
C PHE A 2 -13.82 -7.90 -4.95
N GLY A 3 -13.89 -7.27 -3.77
CA GLY A 3 -13.77 -5.83 -3.64
C GLY A 3 -12.40 -5.38 -4.12
N HIS A 4 -12.37 -4.34 -4.96
CA HIS A 4 -11.14 -3.70 -5.39
C HIS A 4 -10.47 -3.06 -4.17
N ILE A 5 -9.34 -3.63 -3.75
CA ILE A 5 -8.41 -2.97 -2.83
C ILE A 5 -7.96 -1.70 -3.55
N GLY A 6 -8.00 -0.52 -2.90
CA GLY A 6 -7.64 0.77 -3.53
C GLY A 6 -8.71 1.87 -3.51
N ASP A 7 -10.00 1.49 -3.48
CA ASP A 7 -11.13 2.43 -3.60
C ASP A 7 -11.86 2.69 -2.26
N SER A 8 -11.32 2.16 -1.17
CA SER A 8 -11.99 2.15 0.13
C SER A 8 -11.30 3.09 1.10
N GLU A 9 -11.99 4.17 1.44
CA GLU A 9 -11.66 5.01 2.57
C GLU A 9 -12.37 4.50 3.82
N ARG A 10 -11.62 4.34 4.91
CA ARG A 10 -12.13 3.85 6.19
C ARG A 10 -11.78 4.86 7.27
N VAL A 11 -12.76 5.27 8.05
CA VAL A 11 -12.53 6.16 9.19
C VAL A 11 -12.58 5.34 10.48
N LYS A 12 -11.51 5.40 11.29
CA LYS A 12 -11.49 4.80 12.62
C LYS A 12 -11.08 5.85 13.64
N GLY A 13 -12.09 6.37 14.36
CA GLY A 13 -11.92 7.54 15.24
C GLY A 13 -11.69 8.80 14.41
N ALA A 14 -10.61 9.54 14.67
CA ALA A 14 -10.22 10.74 13.92
C ALA A 14 -9.19 10.45 12.79
N LYS A 15 -8.91 9.17 12.50
CA LYS A 15 -7.95 8.76 11.48
C LYS A 15 -8.67 8.24 10.24
N VAL A 16 -8.30 8.78 9.09
CA VAL A 16 -8.71 8.29 7.77
C VAL A 16 -7.64 7.33 7.28
N PHE A 17 -8.05 6.14 6.85
CA PHE A 17 -7.22 5.12 6.25
C PHE A 17 -7.69 4.92 4.82
N THR A 18 -6.77 5.00 3.87
CA THR A 18 -7.02 4.67 2.47
C THR A 18 -6.29 3.37 2.19
N ASP A 19 -6.99 2.38 1.65
CA ASP A 19 -6.35 1.17 1.16
C ASP A 19 -5.46 1.56 -0.04
N MET A 20 -4.15 1.31 0.05
CA MET A 20 -3.19 1.62 -1.01
C MET A 20 -2.85 0.35 -1.81
N THR A 21 -3.01 0.40 -3.13
CA THR A 21 -2.57 -0.67 -4.04
C THR A 21 -1.14 -0.44 -4.51
N GLU A 22 -0.57 -1.45 -5.16
CA GLU A 22 0.71 -1.34 -5.87
C GLU A 22 0.67 -0.22 -6.93
N GLU A 23 -0.45 -0.07 -7.64
CA GLU A 23 -0.65 0.98 -8.66
C GLU A 23 -0.64 2.38 -8.02
N VAL A 24 -1.45 2.60 -6.98
CA VAL A 24 -1.52 3.88 -6.26
C VAL A 24 -0.17 4.21 -5.62
N PHE A 25 0.53 3.20 -5.09
CA PHE A 25 1.88 3.38 -4.56
C PHE A 25 2.88 3.78 -5.66
N ALA A 26 2.82 3.16 -6.85
CA ALA A 26 3.69 3.51 -7.97
C ALA A 26 3.46 4.96 -8.45
N GLU A 27 2.22 5.42 -8.50
CA GLU A 27 1.90 6.82 -8.80
C GLU A 27 2.40 7.77 -7.70
N LEU A 28 2.19 7.42 -6.43
CA LEU A 28 2.62 8.25 -5.29
C LEU A 28 4.16 8.36 -5.21
N SER A 29 4.87 7.25 -5.42
CA SER A 29 6.34 7.24 -5.37
C SER A 29 6.98 8.12 -6.44
N GLN A 30 6.36 8.23 -7.63
CA GLN A 30 6.83 9.17 -8.66
C GLN A 30 6.71 10.64 -8.25
N SER A 31 5.82 10.96 -7.31
CA SER A 31 5.65 12.33 -6.81
C SER A 31 6.69 12.73 -5.74
N VAL A 32 7.38 11.75 -5.14
CA VAL A 32 8.36 11.98 -4.06
C VAL A 32 9.76 11.58 -4.54
N LEU A 33 10.41 12.50 -5.26
CA LEU A 33 11.73 12.28 -5.88
C LEU A 33 12.86 12.00 -4.88
N GLU A 34 12.67 12.36 -3.60
CA GLU A 34 13.63 12.16 -2.52
C GLU A 34 13.65 10.73 -1.97
N LEU A 35 12.74 9.86 -2.42
CA LEU A 35 12.63 8.47 -1.98
C LEU A 35 12.87 7.52 -3.15
N SER A 36 13.66 6.47 -2.91
CA SER A 36 13.85 5.37 -3.85
C SER A 36 13.23 4.09 -3.30
N LEU A 37 12.61 3.30 -4.19
CA LEU A 37 12.09 1.99 -3.82
C LEU A 37 13.25 1.00 -3.72
N LYS A 38 13.45 0.42 -2.53
CA LYS A 38 14.46 -0.60 -2.30
C LYS A 38 13.91 -2.00 -2.54
N GLU A 39 12.73 -2.29 -1.99
CA GLU A 39 12.09 -3.60 -2.09
C GLU A 39 10.58 -3.47 -1.86
N SER A 40 9.78 -4.30 -2.54
CA SER A 40 8.35 -4.43 -2.27
C SER A 40 7.90 -5.87 -2.47
N TRP A 41 6.94 -6.31 -1.66
CA TRP A 41 6.32 -7.62 -1.81
C TRP A 41 4.91 -7.63 -1.23
N VAL A 42 4.10 -8.58 -1.69
CA VAL A 42 2.75 -8.79 -1.18
C VAL A 42 2.72 -10.05 -0.33
N THR A 43 2.07 -9.96 0.83
CA THR A 43 1.76 -11.14 1.65
C THR A 43 0.26 -11.34 1.76
N ALA A 44 -0.17 -12.58 1.91
CA ALA A 44 -1.56 -12.92 2.15
C ALA A 44 -1.81 -13.15 3.64
N ASP A 45 -2.90 -12.60 4.17
CA ASP A 45 -3.37 -12.91 5.52
C ASP A 45 -3.80 -14.38 5.58
N ARG A 46 -3.10 -15.17 6.40
CA ARG A 46 -3.33 -16.62 6.51
C ARG A 46 -4.54 -16.98 7.36
N ARG A 47 -5.23 -16.01 7.97
CA ARG A 47 -6.45 -16.27 8.72
C ARG A 47 -7.54 -16.81 7.78
N VAL A 48 -8.12 -17.95 8.16
CA VAL A 48 -9.18 -18.62 7.40
C VAL A 48 -10.30 -17.62 7.13
N GLY A 49 -10.61 -17.40 5.85
CA GLY A 49 -11.70 -16.51 5.41
C GLY A 49 -11.37 -15.02 5.36
N SER A 50 -10.13 -14.59 5.66
CA SER A 50 -9.76 -13.17 5.55
C SER A 50 -9.75 -12.70 4.09
N GLY A 51 -9.04 -13.42 3.21
CA GLY A 51 -8.89 -13.03 1.79
C GLY A 51 -8.17 -11.70 1.60
N GLN A 52 -7.49 -11.18 2.63
CA GLN A 52 -6.79 -9.91 2.59
C GLN A 52 -5.32 -10.10 2.17
N TYR A 53 -4.84 -9.13 1.40
CA TYR A 53 -3.46 -9.03 0.97
C TYR A 53 -2.86 -7.73 1.52
N TRP A 54 -1.58 -7.76 1.84
CA TRP A 54 -0.84 -6.64 2.40
C TRP A 54 0.36 -6.34 1.52
N LEU A 55 0.49 -5.09 1.06
CA LEU A 55 1.67 -4.58 0.38
C LEU A 55 2.69 -4.10 1.40
N TYR A 56 3.89 -4.66 1.34
CA TYR A 56 5.05 -4.22 2.10
C TYR A 56 6.00 -3.47 1.17
N VAL A 57 6.53 -2.36 1.65
CA VAL A 57 7.43 -1.49 0.90
C VAL A 57 8.58 -1.06 1.81
N ILE A 58 9.81 -1.22 1.34
CA ILE A 58 11.01 -0.64 1.94
C ILE A 58 11.48 0.47 1.01
N LEU A 59 11.59 1.68 1.57
CA LEU A 59 12.07 2.87 0.89
C LEU A 59 13.44 3.26 1.45
N ASP A 60 14.28 3.82 0.60
CA ASP A 60 15.53 4.48 0.99
C ASP A 60 15.49 5.95 0.55
N ALA A 61 16.45 6.75 1.02
CA ALA A 61 16.67 8.05 0.41
C ALA A 61 17.05 7.83 -1.07
N ALA A 62 16.57 8.70 -1.96
CA ALA A 62 17.09 8.74 -3.31
C ALA A 62 18.55 9.20 -3.28
N ASP A 63 19.41 8.53 -4.05
CA ASP A 63 20.78 8.98 -4.24
C ASP A 63 20.74 10.31 -5.01
N CYS A 64 21.05 11.42 -4.32
CA CYS A 64 21.14 12.77 -4.89
C CYS A 64 22.27 12.93 -5.92
#